data_AF-A0AAV9EC55-F1
#
_entry.id   AF-A0AAV9EC55-F1
#
_cell.length_a   1.000
_cell.length_b   1.000
_cell.length_c   1.000
_cell.angle_alpha   90.00
_cell.angle_beta   90.00
_cell.angle_gamma   90.00
#
_symmetry.space_group_name_H-M   'P 1'
#
loop_
_entity.id
_entity.type
_entity.pdbx_description
1 polymer ?
#
loop_
_entity_poly.entity_id
_entity_poly.type
_entity_poly.pdbx_seq_one_letter_code
_entity_poly.pdbx_strand_id
1 'polypeptide(L)'
;MQVLPSKDFIPNLTLHRLINLWSSSPSPSSSPRLPPLSDLLRDLQSSTTNTHHLLSSLSSFAASSDRNRASLSLSPCPSVLLSLLARHGNDDGDLSVLAGAARVLSLLNLTDPIPETPPIARALSRLLRAGSPDSRVDAARVLDSLARSSPDARLALASSDYGLLPLLLRMLDETHTPSAVDAALACLITLSAPRRARAQVVRLGVVPKLTRILSSELPAETVEGR
;
A
#
# COMPACT_ATOMS: atom_id res chain seq x y z
N MET A 1 -4.52 5.98 69.07
CA MET A 1 -4.54 5.95 67.59
C MET A 1 -4.64 7.38 67.10
N GLN A 2 -3.56 7.91 66.52
CA GLN A 2 -3.49 9.30 66.08
C GLN A 2 -4.11 9.40 64.68
N VAL A 3 -5.31 9.99 64.62
CA VAL A 3 -6.01 10.25 63.35
C VAL A 3 -5.40 11.51 62.74
N LEU A 4 -4.82 11.37 61.54
CA LEU A 4 -4.23 12.49 60.80
C LEU A 4 -5.31 13.53 60.44
N PRO A 5 -5.13 14.82 60.77
CA PRO A 5 -6.10 15.86 60.48
C PRO A 5 -5.75 16.53 59.16
N SER A 6 -6.02 15.87 58.03
CA SER A 6 -6.38 16.56 56.79
C SER A 6 -6.77 15.54 55.72
N LYS A 7 -7.96 15.76 55.15
CA LYS A 7 -8.45 15.13 53.93
C LYS A 7 -8.26 16.08 52.75
N ASP A 8 -7.21 16.89 52.83
CA ASP A 8 -6.85 17.81 51.78
C ASP A 8 -6.14 16.99 50.72
N PHE A 9 -6.91 16.57 49.72
CA PHE A 9 -6.35 16.15 48.44
C PHE A 9 -5.58 17.35 47.90
N ILE A 10 -4.30 17.45 48.26
CA ILE A 10 -3.36 18.32 47.58
C ILE A 10 -3.19 17.66 46.21
N PRO A 11 -3.79 18.21 45.13
CA PRO A 11 -3.57 17.65 43.82
C PRO A 11 -2.06 17.65 43.61
N ASN A 12 -1.49 16.50 43.26
CA ASN A 12 -0.06 16.39 43.00
C ASN A 12 0.22 17.17 41.72
N LEU A 13 0.42 18.48 41.87
CA LEU A 13 0.64 19.44 40.80
C LEU A 13 1.93 19.09 40.05
N THR A 14 2.86 18.42 40.70
CA THR A 14 4.03 17.80 40.08
C THR A 14 3.64 16.70 39.10
N LEU A 15 2.73 15.79 39.43
CA LEU A 15 2.21 14.80 38.49
C LEU A 15 1.39 15.42 37.37
N HIS A 16 0.51 16.38 37.66
CA HIS A 16 -0.24 17.10 36.61
C HIS A 16 0.69 17.87 35.67
N ARG A 17 1.74 18.51 36.22
CA ARG A 17 2.76 19.18 35.42
C ARG A 17 3.58 18.17 34.62
N LEU A 18 3.95 17.03 35.19
CA LEU A 18 4.67 15.96 34.47
C LEU A 18 3.80 15.36 33.35
N ILE A 19 2.52 15.10 33.61
CA ILE A 19 1.57 14.61 32.60
C ILE A 19 1.39 15.65 31.50
N ASN A 20 1.25 16.93 31.85
CA ASN A 20 1.20 18.02 30.87
C ASN A 20 2.53 18.17 30.13
N LEU A 21 3.67 18.02 30.79
CA LEU A 21 4.98 18.11 30.15
C LEU A 21 5.22 16.93 29.22
N TRP A 22 4.75 15.73 29.57
CA TRP A 22 4.83 14.54 28.72
C TRP A 22 3.81 14.60 27.57
N SER A 23 2.64 15.21 27.77
CA SER A 23 1.64 15.38 26.71
C SER A 23 1.97 16.54 25.77
N SER A 24 2.68 17.56 26.25
CA SER A 24 3.09 18.74 25.46
C SER A 24 4.54 18.71 25.00
N SER A 25 5.37 17.77 25.51
CA SER A 25 6.73 17.58 25.01
C SER A 25 6.63 17.13 23.55
N PRO A 26 7.17 17.92 22.60
CA PRO A 26 7.39 17.40 21.27
C PRO A 26 8.41 16.29 21.42
N SER A 27 7.98 15.04 21.22
CA SER A 27 8.89 13.90 21.13
C SER A 27 10.09 14.29 20.25
N PRO A 28 11.34 14.06 20.69
CA PRO A 28 12.53 14.36 19.89
C PRO A 28 12.63 13.51 18.61
N SER A 29 11.70 12.58 18.39
CA SER A 29 11.40 12.09 17.05
C SER A 29 10.65 13.18 16.28
N SER A 30 11.36 13.91 15.42
CA SER A 30 10.76 14.77 14.40
C SER A 30 9.88 13.93 13.47
N SER A 31 8.67 13.57 13.92
CA SER A 31 7.66 13.02 13.04
C SER A 31 7.33 14.13 12.04
N PRO A 32 7.39 13.86 10.73
CA PRO A 32 7.00 14.86 9.73
C PRO A 32 5.59 15.36 10.09
N ARG A 33 5.44 16.65 10.38
CA ARG A 33 4.13 17.24 10.67
C ARG A 33 3.49 17.54 9.33
N LEU A 34 2.47 16.77 8.96
CA LEU A 34 1.63 17.12 7.83
C LEU A 34 0.82 18.39 8.18
N PRO A 35 0.61 19.31 7.23
CA PRO A 35 -0.48 20.28 7.33
C PRO A 35 -1.83 19.56 7.48
N PRO A 36 -2.93 20.27 7.81
CA PRO A 36 -4.23 19.65 8.04
C PRO A 36 -4.59 18.69 6.91
N LEU A 37 -4.83 17.42 7.24
CA LEU A 37 -5.07 16.36 6.26
C LEU A 37 -6.24 16.73 5.32
N SER A 38 -7.24 17.45 5.82
CA SER A 38 -8.34 17.99 5.02
C SER A 38 -7.89 18.89 3.87
N ASP A 39 -6.90 19.75 4.12
CA ASP A 39 -6.42 20.71 3.13
C ASP A 39 -5.57 19.99 2.09
N LEU A 40 -4.72 19.05 2.52
CA LEU A 40 -3.95 18.18 1.64
C LEU A 40 -4.85 17.35 0.70
N LEU A 41 -5.91 16.75 1.25
CA LEU A 41 -6.83 15.95 0.44
C LEU A 41 -7.59 16.83 -0.57
N ARG A 42 -7.97 18.05 -0.17
CA ARG A 42 -8.59 19.02 -1.08
C ARG A 42 -7.63 19.42 -2.21
N ASP A 43 -6.37 19.67 -1.89
CA ASP A 43 -5.36 20.04 -2.88
C ASP A 43 -5.08 18.89 -3.86
N LEU A 44 -5.00 17.65 -3.37
CA LEU A 44 -4.89 16.46 -4.22
C LEU A 44 -6.10 16.28 -5.15
N GLN A 45 -7.31 16.54 -4.65
CA GLN A 45 -8.52 16.49 -5.46
C GLN A 45 -8.54 17.59 -6.54
N SER A 46 -8.03 18.78 -6.23
CA SER A 46 -7.98 19.90 -7.18
C SER A 46 -6.84 19.84 -8.21
N SER A 47 -5.95 18.82 -8.13
CA SER A 47 -4.84 18.62 -9.09
C SER A 47 -3.93 19.85 -9.26
N THR A 48 -3.49 20.46 -8.15
CA THR A 48 -2.58 21.62 -8.20
C THR A 48 -1.17 21.25 -8.68
N THR A 49 -0.34 22.26 -8.98
CA THR A 49 1.04 22.10 -9.46
C THR A 49 1.99 21.35 -8.51
N ASN A 50 1.56 21.08 -7.27
CA ASN A 50 2.38 20.47 -6.22
C ASN A 50 1.98 19.03 -5.85
N THR A 51 1.10 18.37 -6.60
CA THR A 51 0.61 17.00 -6.31
C THR A 51 1.74 16.01 -5.99
N HIS A 52 2.81 16.02 -6.77
CA HIS A 52 3.97 15.13 -6.55
C HIS A 52 4.64 15.37 -5.18
N HIS A 53 4.83 16.64 -4.79
CA HIS A 53 5.40 16.97 -3.48
C HIS A 53 4.47 16.53 -2.34
N LEU A 54 3.16 16.69 -2.50
CA LEU A 54 2.16 16.25 -1.53
C LEU A 54 2.17 14.73 -1.35
N LEU A 55 2.25 13.97 -2.44
CA LEU A 55 2.35 12.51 -2.42
C LEU A 55 3.65 12.04 -1.75
N SER A 56 4.78 12.71 -2.03
CA SER A 56 6.06 12.42 -1.36
C SER A 56 5.97 12.70 0.15
N SER A 57 5.36 13.82 0.53
CA SER A 57 5.15 14.18 1.93
C SER A 57 4.27 13.15 2.66
N LEU A 58 3.15 12.74 2.04
CA LEU A 58 2.28 11.68 2.58
C LEU A 58 3.01 10.34 2.70
N SER A 59 3.82 9.98 1.70
CA SER A 59 4.62 8.75 1.72
C SER A 59 5.61 8.75 2.88
N SER A 60 6.34 9.84 3.09
CA SER A 60 7.28 9.96 4.21
C SER A 60 6.57 9.91 5.57
N PHE A 61 5.39 10.55 5.69
CA PHE A 61 4.56 10.49 6.88
C PHE A 61 4.05 9.08 7.18
N ALA A 62 3.52 8.39 6.18
CA ALA A 62 3.07 7.01 6.30
C ALA A 62 4.24 6.06 6.64
N ALA A 63 5.42 6.28 6.06
CA ALA A 63 6.61 5.47 6.31
C ALA A 63 7.11 5.56 7.76
N SER A 64 6.92 6.71 8.42
CA SER A 64 7.49 7.01 9.73
C SER A 64 6.89 6.24 10.91
N SER A 65 5.63 5.78 10.85
CA SER A 65 5.04 4.96 11.91
C SER A 65 3.78 4.19 11.48
N ASP A 66 3.55 3.04 12.10
CA ASP A 66 2.31 2.27 11.93
C ASP A 66 1.07 3.03 12.40
N ARG A 67 1.21 3.87 13.44
CA ARG A 67 0.13 4.74 13.91
C ARG A 67 -0.29 5.74 12.83
N ASN A 68 0.66 6.28 12.08
CA ASN A 68 0.37 7.17 10.95
C ASN A 68 -0.35 6.40 9.84
N ARG A 69 0.12 5.20 9.47
CA ARG A 69 -0.56 4.33 8.49
C ARG A 69 -1.99 4.03 8.90
N ALA A 70 -2.22 3.67 10.17
CA ALA A 70 -3.55 3.39 10.70
C ALA A 70 -4.45 4.64 10.62
N SER A 71 -3.94 5.81 11.01
CA SER A 71 -4.68 7.07 10.94
C SER A 71 -5.07 7.44 9.50
N LEU A 72 -4.17 7.25 8.54
CA LEU A 72 -4.44 7.49 7.12
C LEU A 72 -5.44 6.47 6.57
N SER A 73 -5.32 5.20 6.94
CA SER A 73 -6.23 4.13 6.49
C SER A 73 -7.68 4.36 6.97
N LEU A 74 -7.86 4.94 8.15
CA LEU A 74 -9.18 5.29 8.71
C LEU A 74 -9.71 6.66 8.25
N SER A 75 -8.94 7.39 7.44
CA SER A 75 -9.31 8.70 6.92
C SER A 75 -9.85 8.60 5.49
N PRO A 76 -10.38 9.68 4.88
CA PRO A 76 -10.73 9.70 3.46
C PRO A 76 -9.53 9.62 2.50
N CYS A 77 -8.30 9.47 3.01
CA CYS A 77 -7.10 9.44 2.18
C CYS A 77 -7.09 8.32 1.13
N PRO A 78 -7.42 7.04 1.45
CA PRO A 78 -7.39 5.97 0.46
C PRO A 78 -8.38 6.22 -0.67
N SER A 79 -9.59 6.68 -0.37
CA SER A 79 -10.60 6.96 -1.40
C SER A 79 -10.18 8.11 -2.31
N VAL A 80 -9.58 9.18 -1.76
CA VAL A 80 -9.02 10.28 -2.56
C VAL A 80 -7.90 9.78 -3.47
N LEU A 81 -6.97 8.98 -2.96
CA LEU A 81 -5.86 8.43 -3.76
C LEU A 81 -6.35 7.47 -4.84
N LEU A 82 -7.35 6.63 -4.55
CA LEU A 82 -7.99 5.75 -5.53
C LEU A 82 -8.72 6.56 -6.60
N SER A 83 -9.40 7.64 -6.23
CA SER A 83 -10.03 8.55 -7.21
C SER A 83 -8.99 9.26 -8.09
N LEU A 84 -7.84 9.59 -7.53
CA LEU A 84 -6.73 10.21 -8.26
C LEU A 84 -6.07 9.22 -9.24
N LEU A 85 -5.91 7.95 -8.85
CA LEU A 85 -5.55 6.87 -9.78
C LEU A 85 -6.60 6.71 -10.89
N ALA A 86 -7.88 6.68 -10.55
CA ALA A 86 -8.95 6.52 -11.52
C ALA A 86 -8.96 7.64 -12.57
N ARG A 87 -8.78 8.89 -12.13
CA ARG A 87 -8.73 10.07 -13.01
C ARG A 87 -7.54 10.04 -13.97
N HIS A 88 -6.36 9.68 -13.49
CA HIS A 88 -5.14 9.63 -14.31
C HIS A 88 -4.95 8.27 -15.03
N GLY A 89 -5.84 7.30 -14.82
CA GLY A 89 -5.74 5.98 -15.44
C GLY A 89 -5.88 6.00 -16.96
N ASN A 90 -6.54 7.03 -17.51
CA ASN A 90 -6.72 7.25 -18.94
C ASN A 90 -5.79 8.33 -19.51
N ASP A 91 -4.98 8.97 -18.67
CA ASP A 91 -4.08 10.05 -19.09
C ASP A 91 -2.75 9.45 -19.59
N ASP A 92 -2.36 9.74 -20.83
CA ASP A 92 -1.10 9.29 -21.42
C ASP A 92 0.13 10.06 -20.92
N GLY A 93 -0.06 11.02 -20.02
CA GLY A 93 1.00 11.75 -19.35
C GLY A 93 1.87 10.92 -18.39
N ASP A 94 2.71 11.65 -17.65
CA ASP A 94 3.72 11.10 -16.75
C ASP A 94 3.13 10.19 -15.67
N LEU A 95 3.77 9.03 -15.48
CA LEU A 95 3.39 8.06 -14.44
C LEU A 95 3.75 8.52 -13.01
N SER A 96 4.33 9.71 -12.84
CA SER A 96 4.84 10.20 -11.54
C SER A 96 3.74 10.32 -10.49
N VAL A 97 2.58 10.86 -10.88
CA VAL A 97 1.40 11.00 -10.01
C VAL A 97 0.82 9.63 -9.65
N LEU A 98 0.72 8.74 -10.64
CA LEU A 98 0.27 7.35 -10.43
C LEU A 98 1.21 6.60 -9.47
N ALA A 99 2.52 6.72 -9.66
CA ALA A 99 3.53 6.06 -8.84
C ALA A 99 3.51 6.59 -7.41
N GLY A 100 3.40 7.91 -7.23
CA GLY A 100 3.29 8.53 -5.91
C GLY A 100 2.03 8.09 -5.16
N ALA A 101 0.88 8.04 -5.85
CA ALA A 101 -0.37 7.58 -5.26
C ALA A 101 -0.33 6.09 -4.90
N ALA A 102 0.20 5.25 -5.80
CA ALA A 102 0.38 3.82 -5.54
C ALA A 102 1.31 3.55 -4.37
N ARG A 103 2.39 4.33 -4.21
CA ARG A 103 3.32 4.23 -3.08
C ARG A 103 2.68 4.56 -1.74
N VAL A 104 1.83 5.59 -1.68
CA VAL A 104 1.11 5.89 -0.44
C VAL A 104 0.11 4.78 -0.16
N LEU A 105 -0.69 4.38 -1.16
CA LEU A 105 -1.68 3.30 -1.02
C LEU A 105 -1.06 1.95 -0.63
N SER A 106 0.15 1.61 -1.10
CA SER A 106 0.82 0.34 -0.77
C SER A 106 1.19 0.23 0.71
N LEU A 107 1.18 1.35 1.45
CA LEU A 107 1.42 1.43 2.89
C LEU A 107 0.14 1.43 3.72
N LEU A 108 -1.03 1.52 3.08
CA LEU A 108 -2.32 1.67 3.75
C LEU A 108 -3.14 0.39 3.66
N ASN A 109 -4.02 0.20 4.64
CA ASN A 109 -5.01 -0.86 4.62
C ASN A 109 -6.30 -0.35 3.95
N LEU A 110 -6.70 -1.01 2.86
CA LEU A 110 -7.91 -0.67 2.11
C LEU A 110 -9.07 -1.49 2.68
N THR A 111 -9.77 -0.93 3.67
CA THR A 111 -10.91 -1.59 4.33
C THR A 111 -12.25 -1.28 3.66
N ASP A 112 -12.34 -0.14 2.99
CA ASP A 112 -13.59 0.34 2.43
C ASP A 112 -13.85 -0.22 1.02
N PRO A 113 -15.13 -0.41 0.65
CA PRO A 113 -15.48 -0.86 -0.68
C PRO A 113 -14.99 0.13 -1.74
N ILE A 114 -14.37 -0.42 -2.79
CA ILE A 114 -13.75 0.36 -3.85
C ILE A 114 -14.86 0.94 -4.75
N PRO A 115 -14.90 2.28 -4.96
CA PRO A 115 -15.98 2.90 -5.71
C PRO A 115 -15.95 2.57 -7.21
N GLU A 116 -14.77 2.45 -7.81
CA GLU A 116 -14.61 2.26 -9.26
C GLU A 116 -13.42 1.35 -9.61
N THR A 117 -13.63 0.05 -9.76
CA THR A 117 -12.55 -0.90 -10.06
C THR A 117 -11.96 -0.79 -11.48
N PRO A 118 -12.72 -0.50 -12.56
CA PRO A 118 -12.17 -0.44 -13.92
C PRO A 118 -11.09 0.62 -14.18
N PRO A 119 -11.28 1.91 -13.82
CA PRO A 119 -10.27 2.93 -14.10
C PRO A 119 -9.01 2.74 -13.23
N ILE A 120 -9.19 2.27 -11.99
CA ILE A 120 -8.08 1.92 -11.10
C ILE A 120 -7.27 0.76 -11.67
N ALA A 121 -7.93 -0.28 -12.21
CA ALA A 121 -7.27 -1.41 -12.85
C ALA A 121 -6.42 -0.96 -14.06
N ARG A 122 -6.93 -0.03 -14.87
CA ARG A 122 -6.18 0.55 -16.00
C ARG A 122 -4.94 1.31 -15.52
N ALA A 123 -5.11 2.19 -14.53
CA ALA A 123 -4.00 2.95 -13.93
C ALA A 123 -2.88 2.02 -13.41
N LEU A 124 -3.25 0.98 -12.66
CA LEU A 124 -2.30 0.01 -12.11
C LEU A 124 -1.67 -0.84 -13.22
N SER A 125 -2.41 -1.20 -14.28
CA SER A 125 -1.86 -1.90 -15.45
C SER A 125 -0.79 -1.08 -16.17
N ARG A 126 -0.94 0.25 -16.22
CA ARG A 126 0.06 1.17 -16.80
C ARG A 126 1.33 1.18 -15.95
N LEU A 127 1.20 1.29 -14.63
CA LEU A 127 2.33 1.22 -13.71
C LEU A 127 3.07 -0.11 -13.83
N LEU A 128 2.36 -1.24 -13.88
CA LEU A 128 2.96 -2.56 -14.09
C LEU A 128 3.65 -2.70 -15.46
N ARG A 129 3.15 -1.99 -16.49
CA ARG A 129 3.70 -2.05 -17.85
C ARG A 129 4.97 -1.22 -18.01
N ALA A 130 4.93 0.05 -17.57
CA ALA A 130 5.90 1.09 -17.90
C ALA A 130 6.49 1.82 -16.67
N GLY A 131 6.06 1.48 -15.45
CA GLY A 131 6.60 2.06 -14.23
C GLY A 131 8.01 1.57 -13.89
N SER A 132 8.67 2.31 -12.99
CA SER A 132 9.93 1.90 -12.35
C SER A 132 9.74 0.62 -11.52
N PRO A 133 10.80 -0.17 -11.23
CA PRO A 133 10.68 -1.41 -10.47
C PRO A 133 9.94 -1.22 -9.14
N ASP A 134 10.27 -0.18 -8.38
CA ASP A 134 9.59 0.13 -7.11
C ASP A 134 8.10 0.41 -7.31
N SER A 135 7.76 1.20 -8.34
CA SER A 135 6.35 1.53 -8.63
C SER A 135 5.54 0.32 -9.08
N ARG A 136 6.18 -0.69 -9.72
CA ARG A 136 5.53 -1.95 -10.07
C ARG A 136 5.24 -2.79 -8.83
N VAL A 137 6.18 -2.82 -7.87
CA VAL A 137 5.98 -3.47 -6.56
C VAL A 137 4.84 -2.79 -5.80
N ASP A 138 4.84 -1.46 -5.72
CA ASP A 138 3.77 -0.70 -5.09
C ASP A 138 2.42 -0.98 -5.78
N ALA A 139 2.37 -0.97 -7.11
CA ALA A 139 1.17 -1.29 -7.88
C ALA A 139 0.66 -2.72 -7.61
N ALA A 140 1.55 -3.72 -7.55
CA ALA A 140 1.18 -5.10 -7.24
C ALA A 140 0.61 -5.23 -5.81
N ARG A 141 1.19 -4.54 -4.83
CA ARG A 141 0.68 -4.50 -3.44
C ARG A 141 -0.68 -3.82 -3.34
N VAL A 142 -0.89 -2.74 -4.07
CA VAL A 142 -2.19 -2.05 -4.14
C VAL A 142 -3.23 -2.97 -4.78
N LEU A 143 -2.90 -3.62 -5.91
CA LEU A 143 -3.79 -4.59 -6.56
C LEU A 143 -4.20 -5.73 -5.63
N ASP A 144 -3.24 -6.29 -4.91
CA ASP A 144 -3.49 -7.36 -3.93
C ASP A 144 -4.41 -6.87 -2.81
N SER A 145 -4.15 -5.69 -2.25
CA SER A 145 -4.97 -5.08 -1.21
C SER A 145 -6.41 -4.82 -1.69
N LEU A 146 -6.57 -4.31 -2.93
CA LEU A 146 -7.87 -4.10 -3.55
C LEU A 146 -8.61 -5.43 -3.82
N ALA A 147 -7.90 -6.47 -4.24
CA ALA A 147 -8.49 -7.79 -4.47
C ALA A 147 -8.88 -8.51 -3.16
N ARG A 148 -8.27 -8.13 -2.03
CA ARG A 148 -8.66 -8.62 -0.70
C ARG A 148 -9.85 -7.86 -0.10
N SER A 149 -10.04 -6.58 -0.46
CA SER A 149 -11.09 -5.75 0.16
C SER A 149 -12.50 -6.22 -0.17
N SER A 150 -12.77 -6.69 -1.39
CA SER A 150 -14.08 -7.25 -1.75
C SER A 150 -13.99 -8.38 -2.80
N PRO A 151 -14.90 -9.37 -2.75
CA PRO A 151 -14.95 -10.45 -3.75
C PRO A 151 -15.30 -9.91 -5.15
N ASP A 152 -16.16 -8.91 -5.25
CA ASP A 152 -16.55 -8.29 -6.52
C ASP A 152 -15.38 -7.56 -7.17
N ALA A 153 -14.58 -6.82 -6.38
CA ALA A 153 -13.37 -6.20 -6.87
C ALA A 153 -12.36 -7.23 -7.34
N ARG A 154 -12.19 -8.34 -6.61
CA ARG A 154 -11.33 -9.45 -7.02
C ARG A 154 -11.74 -10.02 -8.37
N LEU A 155 -13.03 -10.26 -8.59
CA LEU A 155 -13.54 -10.77 -9.86
C LEU A 155 -13.33 -9.77 -11.00
N ALA A 156 -13.57 -8.49 -10.76
CA ALA A 156 -13.36 -7.43 -11.73
C ALA A 156 -11.86 -7.29 -12.12
N LEU A 157 -10.96 -7.29 -11.13
CA LEU A 157 -9.51 -7.20 -11.34
C LEU A 157 -8.93 -8.47 -12.00
N ALA A 158 -9.50 -9.64 -11.69
CA ALA A 158 -9.09 -10.90 -12.30
C ALA A 158 -9.63 -11.09 -13.73
N SER A 159 -10.46 -10.16 -14.24
CA SER A 159 -10.91 -10.20 -15.62
C SER A 159 -9.74 -10.03 -16.60
N SER A 160 -9.87 -10.63 -17.78
CA SER A 160 -8.88 -10.52 -18.86
C SER A 160 -8.75 -9.11 -19.43
N ASP A 161 -9.73 -8.25 -19.20
CA ASP A 161 -9.88 -6.96 -19.90
C ASP A 161 -8.70 -5.99 -19.66
N TYR A 162 -8.02 -6.13 -18.53
CA TYR A 162 -6.91 -5.24 -18.14
C TYR A 162 -5.53 -5.87 -18.32
N GLY A 163 -5.46 -7.17 -18.63
CA GLY A 163 -4.19 -7.88 -18.79
C GLY A 163 -3.30 -7.87 -17.53
N LEU A 164 -3.88 -7.81 -16.32
CA LEU A 164 -3.11 -7.75 -15.07
C LEU A 164 -2.33 -9.05 -14.80
N LEU A 165 -2.96 -10.22 -15.03
CA LEU A 165 -2.32 -11.53 -14.82
C LEU A 165 -1.02 -11.73 -15.63
N PRO A 166 -0.97 -11.49 -16.96
CA PRO A 166 0.28 -11.62 -17.70
C PRO A 166 1.33 -10.59 -17.27
N LEU A 167 0.94 -9.37 -16.86
CA LEU A 167 1.87 -8.37 -16.35
C LEU A 167 2.52 -8.80 -15.03
N LEU A 168 1.74 -9.38 -14.10
CA LEU A 168 2.26 -9.93 -12.85
C LEU A 168 3.19 -11.12 -13.10
N LEU A 169 2.83 -12.02 -14.03
CA LEU A 169 3.70 -13.15 -14.41
C LEU A 169 5.00 -12.69 -15.08
N ARG A 170 4.97 -11.56 -15.79
CA ARG A 170 6.17 -10.95 -16.38
C ARG A 170 7.09 -10.37 -15.32
N MET A 171 6.56 -9.80 -14.24
CA MET A 171 7.37 -9.34 -13.10
C MET A 171 8.21 -10.47 -12.50
N LEU A 172 7.67 -11.70 -12.46
CA LEU A 172 8.41 -12.89 -11.98
C LEU A 172 9.63 -13.25 -12.83
N ASP A 173 9.67 -12.81 -14.10
CA ASP A 173 10.80 -13.07 -14.99
C ASP A 173 11.81 -11.92 -14.98
N GLU A 174 11.31 -10.68 -15.00
CA GLU A 174 12.10 -9.46 -15.18
C GLU A 174 12.77 -8.97 -13.90
N THR A 175 12.27 -9.35 -12.72
CA THR A 175 12.74 -8.81 -11.44
C THR A 175 13.48 -9.85 -10.61
N HIS A 176 14.70 -9.51 -10.18
CA HIS A 176 15.52 -10.33 -9.27
C HIS A 176 15.41 -9.88 -7.81
N THR A 177 14.59 -8.87 -7.53
CA THR A 177 14.37 -8.37 -6.17
C THR A 177 13.34 -9.25 -5.47
N PRO A 178 13.64 -9.79 -4.27
CA PRO A 178 12.72 -10.68 -3.55
C PRO A 178 11.38 -9.99 -3.28
N SER A 179 11.41 -8.68 -2.97
CA SER A 179 10.19 -7.89 -2.73
C SER A 179 9.23 -7.83 -3.92
N ALA A 180 9.74 -7.87 -5.15
CA ALA A 180 8.93 -7.83 -6.35
C ALA A 180 8.33 -9.20 -6.67
N VAL A 181 9.10 -10.26 -6.46
CA VAL A 181 8.62 -11.65 -6.57
C VAL A 181 7.52 -11.88 -5.53
N ASP A 182 7.75 -11.53 -4.26
CA ASP A 182 6.78 -11.65 -3.19
C ASP A 182 5.48 -10.89 -3.48
N ALA A 183 5.58 -9.62 -3.90
CA ALA A 183 4.42 -8.81 -4.21
C ALA A 183 3.63 -9.38 -5.40
N ALA A 184 4.31 -9.83 -6.44
CA ALA A 184 3.68 -10.44 -7.61
C ALA A 184 3.00 -11.78 -7.26
N LEU A 185 3.66 -12.65 -6.49
CA LEU A 185 3.11 -13.92 -6.04
C LEU A 185 1.91 -13.74 -5.11
N ALA A 186 2.02 -12.85 -4.11
CA ALA A 186 0.90 -12.52 -3.22
C ALA A 186 -0.33 -12.07 -4.00
N CYS A 187 -0.14 -11.15 -4.96
CA CYS A 187 -1.21 -10.67 -5.82
C CYS A 187 -1.80 -11.78 -6.71
N LEU A 188 -0.95 -12.61 -7.33
CA LEU A 188 -1.40 -13.74 -8.15
C LEU A 188 -2.18 -14.78 -7.35
N ILE A 189 -1.78 -15.08 -6.10
CA ILE A 189 -2.52 -15.98 -5.21
C ILE A 189 -3.92 -15.42 -4.96
N THR A 190 -4.04 -14.14 -4.62
CA THR A 190 -5.33 -13.49 -4.36
C THR A 190 -6.21 -13.48 -5.62
N LEU A 191 -5.66 -13.07 -6.77
CA LEU A 191 -6.42 -12.98 -8.02
C LEU A 191 -6.76 -14.36 -8.62
N SER A 192 -6.02 -15.41 -8.29
CA SER A 192 -6.28 -16.80 -8.76
C SER A 192 -7.21 -17.60 -7.85
N ALA A 193 -7.81 -16.97 -6.84
CA ALA A 193 -8.86 -17.60 -6.03
C ALA A 193 -10.07 -18.07 -6.89
N PRO A 194 -10.59 -17.27 -7.85
CA PRO A 194 -11.63 -17.71 -8.77
C PRO A 194 -11.12 -18.77 -9.77
N ARG A 195 -11.94 -19.82 -10.02
CA ARG A 195 -11.57 -20.92 -10.94
C ARG A 195 -11.15 -20.46 -12.33
N ARG A 196 -11.86 -19.48 -12.90
CA ARG A 196 -11.56 -18.92 -14.23
C ARG A 196 -10.19 -18.25 -14.28
N ALA A 197 -9.89 -17.41 -13.28
CA ALA A 197 -8.61 -16.75 -13.16
C ALA A 197 -7.47 -17.76 -12.95
N ARG A 198 -7.67 -18.76 -12.09
CA ARG A 198 -6.70 -19.86 -11.90
C ARG A 198 -6.39 -20.59 -13.21
N ALA A 199 -7.41 -20.99 -13.96
CA ALA A 199 -7.23 -21.65 -15.24
C ALA A 199 -6.46 -20.77 -16.24
N GLN A 200 -6.73 -19.46 -16.25
CA GLN A 200 -6.01 -18.50 -17.07
C GLN A 200 -4.53 -18.38 -16.67
N VAL A 201 -4.23 -18.26 -15.37
CA VAL A 201 -2.85 -18.19 -14.88
C VAL A 201 -2.06 -19.45 -15.23
N VAL A 202 -2.69 -20.64 -15.17
CA VAL A 202 -2.10 -21.90 -15.63
C VAL A 202 -1.83 -21.87 -17.14
N ARG A 203 -2.79 -21.40 -17.95
CA ARG A 203 -2.62 -21.26 -19.41
C ARG A 203 -1.52 -20.27 -19.79
N LEU A 204 -1.28 -19.26 -18.96
CA LEU A 204 -0.18 -18.30 -19.13
C LEU A 204 1.18 -18.85 -18.68
N GLY A 205 1.25 -20.12 -18.25
CA GLY A 205 2.50 -20.79 -17.93
C GLY A 205 3.07 -20.46 -16.56
N VAL A 206 2.23 -20.25 -15.53
CA VAL A 206 2.72 -19.99 -14.16
C VAL A 206 3.52 -21.17 -13.58
N VAL A 207 3.15 -22.42 -13.91
CA VAL A 207 3.73 -23.63 -13.31
C VAL A 207 5.23 -23.71 -13.54
N PRO A 208 5.76 -23.67 -14.79
CA PRO A 208 7.20 -23.70 -15.02
C PRO A 208 7.94 -22.51 -14.37
N LYS A 209 7.29 -21.33 -14.30
CA LYS A 209 7.88 -20.16 -13.63
C LYS A 209 8.06 -20.38 -12.13
N LEU A 210 7.04 -20.90 -11.46
CA LEU A 210 7.11 -21.24 -10.03
C LEU A 210 8.15 -22.32 -9.77
N THR A 211 8.23 -23.35 -10.61
CA THR A 211 9.26 -24.38 -10.48
C THR A 211 10.66 -23.76 -10.56
N ARG A 212 10.90 -22.84 -11.50
CA ARG A 212 12.19 -22.15 -11.62
C ARG A 212 12.53 -21.35 -10.36
N ILE A 213 11.58 -20.59 -9.83
CA ILE A 213 11.77 -19.77 -8.62
C ILE A 213 12.11 -20.67 -7.43
N LEU A 214 11.33 -21.73 -7.21
CA LEU A 214 11.56 -22.67 -6.11
C LEU A 214 12.91 -23.38 -6.24
N SER A 215 13.28 -23.80 -7.45
CA SER A 215 14.59 -24.43 -7.70
C SER A 215 15.77 -23.47 -7.52
N SER A 216 15.56 -22.16 -7.67
CA SER A 216 16.61 -21.17 -7.40
C SER A 216 16.76 -20.81 -5.92
N GLU A 217 15.72 -21.01 -5.11
CA GLU A 217 15.75 -20.77 -3.66
C GLU A 217 16.19 -21.99 -2.85
N LEU A 218 16.13 -23.19 -3.44
CA LEU A 218 16.70 -24.40 -2.86
C LEU A 218 18.23 -24.34 -2.98
N PRO A 219 18.99 -24.29 -1.87
CA PRO A 219 20.44 -24.44 -1.94
C PRO A 219 20.75 -25.81 -2.53
N ALA A 220 21.43 -25.82 -3.67
CA ALA A 220 22.05 -27.01 -4.22
C ALA A 220 23.24 -27.39 -3.33
N GLU A 221 22.99 -28.03 -2.18
CA GLU A 221 23.96 -28.83 -1.41
C GLU A 221 23.35 -29.33 -0.09
N THR A 222 22.82 -30.55 -0.11
CA THR A 222 23.17 -31.62 0.85
C THR A 222 22.88 -32.96 0.18
N VAL A 223 23.56 -33.22 -0.94
CA VAL A 223 23.72 -34.59 -1.47
C VAL A 223 25.18 -34.75 -1.87
N GLU A 224 26.08 -34.64 -0.89
CA GLU A 224 27.38 -35.29 -0.93
C GLU A 224 27.62 -35.95 0.43
N GLY A 225 27.64 -37.28 0.43
CA GLY A 225 27.82 -38.08 1.64
C GLY A 225 27.45 -39.54 1.42
N ARG A 226 28.32 -40.20 0.62
CA ARG A 226 28.53 -41.66 0.45
C ARG A 226 27.77 -42.62 1.36
#